data_AF-A0A659UU09-F1
#
_entry.id   AF-A0A659UU09-F1
#
_cell.length_a   1.000
_cell.length_b   1.000
_cell.length_c   1.000
_cell.angle_alpha   90.00
_cell.angle_beta   90.00
_cell.angle_gamma   90.00
#
_symmetry.space_group_name_H-M   'P 1'
#
loop_
_entity.id
_entity.type
_entity.pdbx_description
1 polymer ?
#
loop_
_entity_poly.entity_id
_entity_poly.type
_entity_poly.pdbx_seq_one_letter_code
_entity_poly.pdbx_strand_id
1 'polypeptide(L)'
;YGKGILLDGVAAELIAICREAGKPVLVDPKGRDYARYAGATAVTPNRKELGEAVGHAVFADDEIVAAARELISAHGFDFVVATRSEKGMSVVGPEEARHIATQAREVFDVSGAGDTVIATFALALAAGADPVAAASIANAAGGVVVGKRGTARLSVEELTGALFRSHGPTAHKDAILDAASAARMVTAWKAEGLSVGFTNGCFDILHAGHVSLLHAARSQSDRLVLGLNSDASLRRLRGP
;
A
#
# COMPACT_ATOMS: atom_id res chain seq x y z
N TYR A 1 -16.47 7.61 -14.62
CA TYR A 1 -16.02 8.38 -15.81
C TYR A 1 -15.92 7.47 -17.02
N GLY A 2 -16.78 7.64 -18.02
CA GLY A 2 -16.84 6.81 -19.24
C GLY A 2 -15.79 7.15 -20.31
N LYS A 3 -14.58 7.59 -19.90
CA LYS A 3 -13.37 7.84 -20.70
C LYS A 3 -13.60 8.32 -22.16
N GLY A 4 -14.48 9.30 -22.37
CA GLY A 4 -14.87 9.78 -23.71
C GLY A 4 -13.73 10.34 -24.57
N ILE A 5 -12.61 10.75 -23.97
CA ILE A 5 -11.40 11.22 -24.67
C ILE A 5 -10.49 10.07 -25.13
N LEU A 6 -10.64 8.87 -24.54
CA LEU A 6 -9.82 7.69 -24.85
C LEU A 6 -10.56 6.71 -25.79
N LEU A 7 -11.52 7.22 -26.56
CA LEU A 7 -12.23 6.46 -27.59
C LEU A 7 -11.36 6.36 -28.86
N ASP A 8 -11.79 5.52 -29.82
CA ASP A 8 -11.25 5.45 -31.18
C ASP A 8 -9.75 5.16 -31.32
N GLY A 9 -9.19 4.30 -30.46
CA GLY A 9 -7.82 3.80 -30.59
C GLY A 9 -6.74 4.65 -29.91
N VAL A 10 -7.08 5.85 -29.41
CA VAL A 10 -6.15 6.74 -28.71
C VAL A 10 -5.44 6.04 -27.54
N ALA A 11 -6.16 5.24 -26.76
CA ALA A 11 -5.56 4.48 -25.66
C ALA A 11 -4.46 3.52 -26.14
N ALA A 12 -4.72 2.79 -27.24
CA ALA A 12 -3.77 1.84 -27.79
C ALA A 12 -2.52 2.56 -28.34
N GLU A 13 -2.69 3.70 -28.99
CA GLU A 13 -1.57 4.52 -29.49
C GLU A 13 -0.70 5.06 -28.35
N LEU A 14 -1.31 5.58 -27.28
CA LEU A 14 -0.57 6.02 -26.09
C LEU A 14 0.19 4.87 -25.42
N ILE A 15 -0.44 3.70 -25.33
CA ILE A 15 0.22 2.50 -24.80
C ILE A 15 1.44 2.13 -25.65
N ALA A 16 1.31 2.13 -26.97
CA ALA A 16 2.40 1.81 -27.89
C ALA A 16 3.58 2.80 -27.72
N ILE A 17 3.31 4.11 -27.72
CA ILE A 17 4.33 5.15 -27.52
C ILE A 17 5.06 4.96 -26.19
N CYS A 18 4.33 4.69 -25.09
CA CYS A 18 4.94 4.45 -23.79
C CYS A 18 5.79 3.18 -23.78
N ARG A 19 5.34 2.09 -24.40
CA ARG A 19 6.12 0.84 -24.51
C ARG A 19 7.40 1.04 -25.29
N GLU A 20 7.36 1.74 -26.43
CA GLU A 20 8.56 2.07 -27.21
C GLU A 20 9.56 2.90 -26.41
N ALA A 21 9.07 3.78 -25.53
CA ALA A 21 9.90 4.57 -24.62
C ALA A 21 10.33 3.82 -23.34
N GLY A 22 9.97 2.54 -23.19
CA GLY A 22 10.25 1.75 -21.99
C GLY A 22 9.58 2.30 -20.72
N LYS A 23 8.43 2.97 -20.86
CA LYS A 23 7.66 3.56 -19.76
C LYS A 23 6.48 2.66 -19.39
N PRO A 24 6.30 2.34 -18.08
CA PRO A 24 5.20 1.51 -17.65
C PRO A 24 3.86 2.24 -17.83
N VAL A 25 2.83 1.50 -18.24
CA VAL A 25 1.47 2.00 -18.44
C VAL A 25 0.51 1.29 -17.52
N LEU A 26 -0.15 2.07 -16.65
CA LEU A 26 -1.12 1.57 -15.68
C LEU A 26 -2.50 2.06 -16.06
N VAL A 27 -3.48 1.16 -16.00
CA VAL A 27 -4.84 1.46 -16.43
C VAL A 27 -5.82 1.09 -15.32
N ASP A 28 -6.59 2.07 -14.82
CA ASP A 28 -7.84 1.81 -14.08
C ASP A 28 -8.95 1.52 -15.11
N PRO A 29 -9.35 0.27 -15.33
CA PRO A 29 -10.21 -0.08 -16.45
C PRO A 29 -11.66 0.37 -16.23
N LYS A 30 -12.39 0.53 -17.33
CA LYS A 30 -13.84 0.73 -17.33
C LYS A 30 -14.47 0.00 -18.51
N GLY A 31 -15.67 -0.54 -18.30
CA GLY A 31 -16.36 -1.37 -19.27
C GLY A 31 -15.87 -2.81 -19.24
N ARG A 32 -16.32 -3.61 -20.21
CA ARG A 32 -16.03 -5.05 -20.31
C ARG A 32 -14.90 -5.38 -21.28
N ASP A 33 -14.69 -4.53 -22.27
CA ASP A 33 -13.74 -4.78 -23.34
C ASP A 33 -12.37 -4.20 -22.97
N TYR A 34 -11.44 -5.10 -22.61
CA TYR A 34 -10.08 -4.76 -22.21
C TYR A 34 -9.09 -4.83 -23.38
N ALA A 35 -9.53 -5.24 -24.58
CA ALA A 35 -8.68 -5.26 -25.77
C ALA A 35 -8.18 -3.85 -26.13
N ARG A 36 -8.98 -2.81 -25.83
CA ARG A 36 -8.57 -1.41 -25.98
C ARG A 36 -7.34 -1.00 -25.15
N TYR A 37 -6.99 -1.79 -24.14
CA TYR A 37 -5.85 -1.55 -23.26
C TYR A 37 -4.67 -2.49 -23.57
N ALA A 38 -4.77 -3.33 -24.61
CA ALA A 38 -3.77 -4.35 -24.92
C ALA A 38 -2.34 -3.78 -24.96
N GLY A 39 -1.41 -4.52 -24.36
CA GLY A 39 -0.01 -4.11 -24.19
C GLY A 39 0.25 -3.15 -23.02
N ALA A 40 -0.75 -2.72 -22.25
CA ALA A 40 -0.47 -1.99 -21.01
C ALA A 40 0.38 -2.85 -20.04
N THR A 41 1.22 -2.21 -19.22
CA THR A 41 2.00 -2.92 -18.19
C THR A 41 1.08 -3.61 -17.19
N ALA A 42 0.07 -2.89 -16.69
CA ALA A 42 -0.93 -3.48 -15.82
C ALA A 42 -2.28 -2.79 -15.89
N VAL A 43 -3.32 -3.57 -15.60
CA VAL A 43 -4.68 -3.09 -15.33
C VAL A 43 -5.02 -3.30 -13.85
N THR A 44 -5.82 -2.39 -13.28
CA THR A 44 -6.18 -2.42 -11.85
C THR A 44 -7.69 -2.59 -11.58
N PRO A 45 -8.34 -3.64 -12.11
CA PRO A 45 -9.78 -3.81 -11.93
C PRO A 45 -10.16 -4.07 -10.48
N ASN A 46 -11.35 -3.68 -10.07
CA ASN A 46 -11.97 -4.32 -8.90
C ASN A 46 -12.52 -5.72 -9.27
N ARG A 47 -12.82 -6.53 -8.26
CA ARG A 47 -13.35 -7.90 -8.45
C ARG A 47 -14.57 -7.97 -9.40
N LYS A 48 -15.46 -6.98 -9.35
CA LYS A 48 -16.64 -6.94 -10.23
C LYS A 48 -16.23 -6.61 -11.67
N GLU A 49 -15.37 -5.62 -11.87
CA GLU A 49 -14.84 -5.26 -13.19
C GLU A 49 -14.03 -6.41 -13.82
N LEU A 50 -13.28 -7.16 -13.00
CA LEU A 50 -12.55 -8.35 -13.43
C LEU A 50 -13.51 -9.42 -13.97
N GLY A 51 -14.55 -9.75 -13.20
CA GLY A 51 -15.57 -10.72 -13.64
C GLY A 51 -16.36 -10.27 -14.87
N GLU A 52 -16.66 -8.97 -14.96
CA GLU A 52 -17.30 -8.38 -16.13
C GLU A 52 -16.43 -8.46 -17.39
N ALA A 53 -15.11 -8.40 -17.26
CA ALA A 53 -14.17 -8.49 -18.36
C ALA A 53 -14.02 -9.93 -18.90
N VAL A 54 -13.99 -10.93 -18.02
CA VAL A 54 -13.94 -12.36 -18.40
C VAL A 54 -15.32 -12.98 -18.68
N GLY A 55 -16.39 -12.23 -18.46
CA GLY A 55 -17.75 -12.64 -18.79
C GLY A 55 -18.44 -13.57 -17.78
N HIS A 56 -17.84 -13.81 -16.61
CA HIS A 56 -18.44 -14.60 -15.53
C HIS A 56 -18.11 -14.03 -14.15
N ALA A 57 -18.88 -14.40 -13.13
CA ALA A 57 -18.62 -13.94 -11.77
C ALA A 57 -17.33 -14.55 -11.20
N VAL A 58 -16.66 -13.81 -10.33
CA VAL A 58 -15.37 -14.17 -9.72
C VAL A 58 -15.42 -13.80 -8.23
N PHE A 59 -15.12 -14.76 -7.35
CA PHE A 59 -15.24 -14.62 -5.89
C PHE A 59 -14.03 -15.15 -5.13
N ALA A 60 -13.62 -16.38 -5.45
CA ALA A 60 -12.55 -17.08 -4.76
C ALA A 60 -11.16 -16.65 -5.25
N ASP A 61 -10.13 -16.92 -4.44
CA ASP A 61 -8.77 -16.48 -4.69
C ASP A 61 -8.20 -17.09 -5.98
N ASP A 62 -8.46 -18.38 -6.20
CA ASP A 62 -8.12 -19.13 -7.40
C ASP A 62 -8.88 -18.64 -8.65
N GLU A 63 -10.17 -18.32 -8.52
CA GLU A 63 -10.96 -17.72 -9.61
C GLU A 63 -10.41 -16.34 -10.02
N ILE A 64 -9.98 -15.51 -9.05
CA ILE A 64 -9.35 -14.21 -9.33
C ILE A 64 -8.05 -14.41 -10.09
N VAL A 65 -7.23 -15.37 -9.68
CA VAL A 65 -5.96 -15.68 -10.36
C VAL A 65 -6.21 -16.18 -11.78
N ALA A 66 -7.17 -17.08 -11.97
CA ALA A 66 -7.53 -17.62 -13.28
C ALA A 66 -8.01 -16.51 -14.23
N ALA A 67 -8.96 -15.68 -13.78
CA ALA A 67 -9.49 -14.57 -14.57
C ALA A 67 -8.41 -13.54 -14.92
N ALA A 68 -7.53 -13.21 -13.98
CA ALA A 68 -6.41 -12.30 -14.23
C ALA A 68 -5.42 -12.86 -15.27
N ARG A 69 -5.11 -14.16 -15.20
CA ARG A 69 -4.22 -14.83 -16.17
C ARG A 69 -4.84 -14.93 -17.56
N GLU A 70 -6.15 -15.11 -17.65
CA GLU A 70 -6.87 -15.05 -18.92
C GLU A 70 -6.67 -13.69 -19.60
N LEU A 71 -6.87 -12.59 -18.85
CA LEU A 71 -6.66 -11.24 -19.38
C LEU A 71 -5.19 -10.96 -19.75
N ILE A 72 -4.24 -11.43 -18.94
CA ILE A 72 -2.79 -11.35 -19.24
C ILE A 72 -2.50 -12.02 -20.58
N SER A 73 -2.96 -13.26 -20.77
CA SER A 73 -2.72 -14.01 -22.00
C SER A 73 -3.45 -13.41 -23.21
N ALA A 74 -4.67 -12.91 -23.03
CA ALA A 74 -5.50 -12.39 -24.12
C ALA A 74 -5.04 -11.01 -24.62
N HIS A 75 -4.45 -10.20 -23.74
CA HIS A 75 -4.18 -8.78 -24.03
C HIS A 75 -2.71 -8.37 -23.84
N GLY A 76 -1.84 -9.28 -23.42
CA GLY A 76 -0.41 -9.02 -23.26
C GLY A 76 -0.09 -8.03 -22.14
N PHE A 77 -0.83 -8.12 -21.02
CA PHE A 77 -0.47 -7.38 -19.80
C PHE A 77 0.71 -8.06 -19.10
N ASP A 78 1.61 -7.28 -18.50
CA ASP A 78 2.73 -7.87 -17.75
C ASP A 78 2.22 -8.47 -16.42
N PHE A 79 1.24 -7.81 -15.79
CA PHE A 79 0.51 -8.32 -14.62
C PHE A 79 -0.84 -7.61 -14.43
N VAL A 80 -1.69 -8.15 -13.57
CA VAL A 80 -2.99 -7.58 -13.16
C VAL A 80 -2.99 -7.32 -11.66
N VAL A 81 -3.50 -6.17 -11.24
CA VAL A 81 -3.67 -5.82 -9.82
C VAL A 81 -5.16 -5.73 -9.48
N ALA A 82 -5.75 -6.84 -9.02
CA ALA A 82 -7.17 -6.88 -8.71
C ALA A 82 -7.44 -6.35 -7.29
N THR A 83 -8.27 -5.31 -7.16
CA THR A 83 -8.74 -4.84 -5.85
C THR A 83 -9.94 -5.67 -5.36
N ARG A 84 -9.91 -6.06 -4.09
CA ARG A 84 -10.81 -7.05 -3.47
C ARG A 84 -11.52 -6.52 -2.23
N SER A 85 -11.74 -5.20 -2.16
CA SER A 85 -12.41 -4.54 -1.03
C SER A 85 -11.79 -4.95 0.31
N GLU A 86 -12.58 -5.50 1.24
CA GLU A 86 -12.16 -5.96 2.55
C GLU A 86 -11.15 -7.12 2.53
N LYS A 87 -10.99 -7.80 1.39
CA LYS A 87 -9.95 -8.83 1.21
C LYS A 87 -8.61 -8.25 0.74
N GLY A 88 -8.53 -6.94 0.50
CA GLY A 88 -7.31 -6.24 0.09
C GLY A 88 -7.08 -6.29 -1.43
N MET A 89 -5.92 -6.75 -1.88
CA MET A 89 -5.50 -6.70 -3.28
C MET A 89 -4.83 -8.02 -3.72
N SER A 90 -4.93 -8.37 -5.00
CA SER A 90 -4.16 -9.46 -5.61
C SER A 90 -3.26 -8.90 -6.70
N VAL A 91 -1.97 -9.22 -6.65
CA VAL A 91 -1.04 -9.00 -7.75
C VAL A 91 -0.84 -10.34 -8.45
N VAL A 92 -1.22 -10.42 -9.73
CA VAL A 92 -1.18 -11.66 -10.51
C VAL A 92 -0.32 -11.42 -11.74
N GLY A 93 0.79 -12.13 -11.84
CA GLY A 93 1.59 -12.24 -13.06
C GLY A 93 1.29 -13.53 -13.84
N PRO A 94 2.04 -13.81 -14.91
CA PRO A 94 1.87 -15.02 -15.71
C PRO A 94 2.07 -16.30 -14.88
N GLU A 95 3.07 -16.32 -14.01
CA GLU A 95 3.47 -17.50 -13.24
C GLU A 95 3.12 -17.39 -11.76
N GLU A 96 3.35 -16.24 -11.14
CA GLU A 96 3.13 -16.04 -9.71
C GLU A 96 1.89 -15.18 -9.41
N ALA A 97 1.28 -15.42 -8.25
CA ALA A 97 0.23 -14.59 -7.69
C ALA A 97 0.48 -14.34 -6.20
N ARG A 98 0.19 -13.11 -5.74
CA ARG A 98 0.28 -12.72 -4.33
C ARG A 98 -1.00 -12.02 -3.90
N HIS A 99 -1.55 -12.47 -2.77
CA HIS A 99 -2.69 -11.83 -2.12
C HIS A 99 -2.19 -11.00 -0.94
N ILE A 100 -2.64 -9.75 -0.89
CA ILE A 100 -2.26 -8.76 0.11
C ILE A 100 -3.53 -8.42 0.88
N ALA A 101 -3.61 -8.81 2.15
CA ALA A 101 -4.77 -8.53 2.98
C ALA A 101 -4.91 -7.02 3.25
N THR A 102 -6.15 -6.51 3.32
CA THR A 102 -6.38 -5.13 3.76
C THR A 102 -6.07 -4.98 5.24
N GLN A 103 -5.78 -3.75 5.65
CA GLN A 103 -5.69 -3.38 7.06
C GLN A 103 -6.69 -2.30 7.46
N ALA A 104 -7.61 -1.94 6.55
CA ALA A 104 -8.71 -1.06 6.85
C ALA A 104 -9.60 -1.71 7.93
N ARG A 105 -9.69 -1.08 9.11
CA ARG A 105 -10.55 -1.55 10.21
C ARG A 105 -11.91 -0.85 10.23
N GLU A 106 -11.95 0.41 9.78
CA GLU A 106 -13.16 1.22 9.75
C GLU A 106 -13.29 1.87 8.38
N VAL A 107 -14.32 1.45 7.64
CA VAL A 107 -14.65 2.03 6.32
C VAL A 107 -15.73 3.07 6.56
N PHE A 108 -15.38 4.34 6.34
CA PHE A 108 -16.29 5.47 6.46
C PHE A 108 -16.88 5.86 5.10
N ASP A 109 -16.03 6.03 4.08
CA ASP A 109 -16.41 6.43 2.73
C ASP A 109 -15.41 5.87 1.72
N VAL A 110 -15.89 5.25 0.64
CA VAL A 110 -15.03 4.62 -0.38
C VAL A 110 -14.73 5.55 -1.57
N SER A 111 -15.26 6.78 -1.55
CA SER A 111 -15.13 7.76 -2.62
C SER A 111 -13.66 8.16 -2.85
N GLY A 112 -13.13 7.90 -4.04
CA GLY A 112 -11.74 8.26 -4.40
C GLY A 112 -10.66 7.28 -3.90
N ALA A 113 -11.05 6.17 -3.27
CA ALA A 113 -10.09 5.16 -2.82
C ALA A 113 -9.33 4.51 -3.99
N GLY A 114 -10.03 4.23 -5.10
CA GLY A 114 -9.40 3.70 -6.32
C GLY A 114 -8.35 4.63 -6.91
N ASP A 115 -8.65 5.94 -6.97
CA ASP A 115 -7.72 6.95 -7.46
C ASP A 115 -6.46 7.01 -6.58
N THR A 116 -6.63 6.95 -5.26
CA THR A 116 -5.51 6.91 -4.31
C THR A 116 -4.66 5.65 -4.49
N VAL A 117 -5.30 4.50 -4.68
CA VAL A 117 -4.63 3.21 -4.90
C VAL A 117 -3.78 3.26 -6.17
N ILE A 118 -4.35 3.61 -7.32
CA ILE A 118 -3.60 3.62 -8.58
C ILE A 118 -2.51 4.69 -8.60
N ALA A 119 -2.76 5.87 -8.02
CA ALA A 119 -1.75 6.93 -7.93
C ALA A 119 -0.57 6.53 -7.04
N THR A 120 -0.85 5.94 -5.88
CA THR A 120 0.19 5.46 -4.95
C THR A 120 0.96 4.29 -5.56
N PHE A 121 0.27 3.37 -6.23
CA PHE A 121 0.88 2.25 -6.93
C PHE A 121 1.84 2.74 -8.03
N ALA A 122 1.38 3.70 -8.85
CA ALA A 122 2.19 4.31 -9.91
C ALA A 122 3.44 5.00 -9.35
N LEU A 123 3.29 5.76 -8.26
CA LEU A 123 4.41 6.43 -7.62
C LEU A 123 5.44 5.44 -7.06
N ALA A 124 4.98 4.36 -6.41
CA ALA A 124 5.86 3.32 -5.86
C ALA A 124 6.64 2.59 -6.97
N LEU A 125 5.98 2.23 -8.07
CA LEU A 125 6.66 1.65 -9.24
C LEU A 125 7.68 2.62 -9.85
N ALA A 126 7.32 3.89 -10.00
CA ALA A 126 8.23 4.92 -10.51
C ALA A 126 9.45 5.14 -9.59
N ALA A 127 9.30 4.89 -8.29
CA ALA A 127 10.39 4.90 -7.30
C ALA A 127 11.23 3.60 -7.28
N GLY A 128 10.91 2.61 -8.13
CA GLY A 128 11.66 1.36 -8.27
C GLY A 128 11.20 0.22 -7.35
N ALA A 129 10.03 0.34 -6.70
CA ALA A 129 9.45 -0.79 -5.97
C ALA A 129 9.00 -1.90 -6.93
N ASP A 130 9.10 -3.16 -6.50
CA ASP A 130 8.48 -4.26 -7.23
C ASP A 130 6.94 -4.19 -7.16
N PRO A 131 6.20 -4.89 -8.05
CA PRO A 131 4.74 -4.82 -8.09
C PRO A 131 4.04 -5.23 -6.78
N VAL A 132 4.60 -6.17 -6.02
CA VAL A 132 4.00 -6.65 -4.76
C VAL A 132 4.21 -5.62 -3.64
N ALA A 133 5.41 -5.04 -3.56
CA ALA A 133 5.72 -3.94 -2.65
C ALA A 133 4.86 -2.70 -2.98
N ALA A 134 4.78 -2.32 -4.26
CA ALA A 134 3.94 -1.21 -4.72
C ALA A 134 2.46 -1.43 -4.37
N ALA A 135 1.93 -2.65 -4.56
CA ALA A 135 0.56 -2.97 -4.21
C ALA A 135 0.34 -2.97 -2.69
N SER A 136 1.35 -3.35 -1.89
CA SER A 136 1.28 -3.29 -0.43
C SER A 136 1.17 -1.84 0.05
N ILE A 137 1.96 -0.93 -0.53
CA ILE A 137 1.89 0.51 -0.26
C ILE A 137 0.54 1.09 -0.70
N ALA A 138 0.07 0.74 -1.90
CA ALA A 138 -1.22 1.19 -2.41
C ALA A 138 -2.40 0.68 -1.57
N ASN A 139 -2.35 -0.56 -1.09
CA ASN A 139 -3.35 -1.15 -0.21
C ASN A 139 -3.39 -0.43 1.16
N ALA A 140 -2.22 -0.08 1.72
CA ALA A 140 -2.14 0.72 2.95
C ALA A 140 -2.72 2.12 2.76
N ALA A 141 -2.39 2.78 1.63
CA ALA A 141 -2.94 4.07 1.23
C ALA A 141 -4.47 4.03 1.09
N GLY A 142 -4.98 3.04 0.36
CA GLY A 142 -6.41 2.79 0.20
C GLY A 142 -7.10 2.61 1.56
N GLY A 143 -6.49 1.83 2.46
CA GLY A 143 -7.02 1.59 3.81
C GLY A 143 -7.09 2.83 4.70
N VAL A 144 -6.21 3.82 4.50
CA VAL A 144 -6.30 5.11 5.19
C VAL A 144 -7.45 5.95 4.66
N VAL A 145 -7.50 6.14 3.33
CA VAL A 145 -8.46 7.08 2.74
C VAL A 145 -9.90 6.62 2.86
N VAL A 146 -10.14 5.29 2.89
CA VAL A 146 -11.50 4.78 3.13
C VAL A 146 -12.03 5.09 4.53
N GLY A 147 -11.16 5.42 5.49
CA GLY A 147 -11.55 5.87 6.83
C GLY A 147 -11.88 7.37 6.92
N LYS A 148 -11.75 8.11 5.81
CA LYS A 148 -11.95 9.57 5.76
C LYS A 148 -13.21 9.88 4.93
N ARG A 149 -13.81 11.06 5.14
CA ARG A 149 -14.99 11.51 4.36
C ARG A 149 -14.58 12.11 3.01
N GLY A 150 -15.32 11.77 1.96
CA GLY A 150 -15.18 12.34 0.62
C GLY A 150 -13.90 11.91 -0.09
N THR A 151 -13.53 12.64 -1.15
CA THR A 151 -12.26 12.47 -1.88
C THR A 151 -11.08 13.01 -1.08
N ALA A 152 -10.82 12.36 0.05
CA ALA A 152 -9.80 12.76 1.00
C ALA A 152 -8.38 12.60 0.42
N ARG A 153 -7.50 13.50 0.84
CA ARG A 153 -6.07 13.43 0.51
C ARG A 153 -5.34 12.49 1.47
N LEU A 154 -4.28 11.85 0.98
CA LEU A 154 -3.35 11.06 1.77
C LEU A 154 -2.08 11.87 2.05
N SER A 155 -1.65 11.97 3.31
CA SER A 155 -0.33 12.53 3.66
C SER A 155 0.74 11.45 3.75
N VAL A 156 2.01 11.86 3.68
CA VAL A 156 3.16 10.97 3.86
C VAL A 156 3.16 10.33 5.25
N GLU A 157 2.80 11.10 6.28
CA GLU A 157 2.74 10.64 7.67
C GLU A 157 1.63 9.59 7.87
N GLU A 158 0.46 9.80 7.26
CA GLU A 158 -0.65 8.85 7.30
C GLU A 158 -0.26 7.52 6.65
N LEU A 159 0.36 7.59 5.45
CA LEU A 159 0.84 6.41 4.74
C LEU A 159 1.95 5.70 5.51
N THR A 160 2.94 6.45 6.01
CA THR A 160 4.05 5.92 6.82
C THR A 160 3.50 5.22 8.07
N GLY A 161 2.54 5.85 8.76
CA GLY A 161 1.86 5.25 9.90
C GLY A 161 1.10 3.97 9.54
N ALA A 162 0.47 3.92 8.36
CA ALA A 162 -0.21 2.72 7.87
C ALA A 162 0.76 1.58 7.55
N LEU A 163 1.88 1.89 6.90
CA LEU A 163 2.94 0.93 6.61
C LEU A 163 3.59 0.38 7.87
N PHE A 164 3.80 1.20 8.90
CA PHE A 164 4.30 0.71 10.19
C PHE A 164 3.33 -0.22 10.90
N ARG A 165 2.01 -0.02 10.74
CA ARG A 165 1.01 -0.97 11.26
C ARG A 165 1.03 -2.28 10.48
N SER A 166 1.38 -2.24 9.18
CA SER A 166 1.28 -3.41 8.33
C SER A 166 2.42 -4.41 8.45
N HIS A 167 3.58 -3.94 8.87
CA HIS A 167 4.65 -4.80 9.32
C HIS A 167 4.32 -5.25 10.74
N GLY A 168 3.79 -6.49 10.87
CA GLY A 168 3.83 -7.21 12.15
C GLY A 168 5.27 -7.28 12.71
N PRO A 169 5.49 -7.88 13.88
CA PRO A 169 6.78 -7.82 14.61
C PRO A 169 7.92 -8.59 13.90
N THR A 170 8.38 -8.14 12.74
CA THR A 170 9.51 -8.70 12.00
C THR A 170 10.30 -7.63 11.24
N ALA A 171 11.61 -7.62 11.56
CA ALA A 171 12.76 -6.92 10.94
C ALA A 171 12.78 -5.38 11.00
N HIS A 172 13.08 -4.86 12.21
CA HIS A 172 13.25 -3.44 12.58
C HIS A 172 14.50 -2.71 12.01
N LYS A 173 14.92 -2.95 10.76
CA LYS A 173 15.99 -2.11 10.18
C LYS A 173 15.47 -0.77 9.65
N ASP A 174 14.26 -0.77 9.09
CA ASP A 174 13.61 0.46 8.57
C ASP A 174 12.70 1.15 9.61
N ALA A 175 12.64 0.62 10.83
CA ALA A 175 11.81 1.13 11.93
C ALA A 175 12.46 2.24 12.77
N ILE A 176 13.72 2.58 12.50
CA ILE A 176 14.44 3.64 13.20
C ILE A 176 14.22 4.95 12.44
N LEU A 177 13.42 5.84 13.03
CA LEU A 177 13.16 7.17 12.49
C LEU A 177 14.16 8.19 13.04
N ASP A 178 14.51 9.17 12.22
CA ASP A 178 15.17 10.38 12.73
C ASP A 178 14.21 11.20 13.61
N ALA A 179 14.77 12.10 14.41
CA ALA A 179 14.00 12.91 15.36
C ALA A 179 12.93 13.79 14.70
N ALA A 180 13.19 14.31 13.50
CA ALA A 180 12.24 15.16 12.78
C ALA A 180 11.08 14.33 12.24
N SER A 181 11.36 13.15 11.69
CA SER A 181 10.36 12.19 11.20
C SER A 181 9.48 11.67 12.35
N ALA A 182 10.08 11.34 13.50
CA ALA A 182 9.35 11.00 14.71
C ALA A 182 8.45 12.16 15.18
N ALA A 183 8.96 13.40 15.22
CA ALA A 183 8.18 14.58 15.63
C ALA A 183 6.98 14.85 14.71
N ARG A 184 7.11 14.63 13.39
CA ARG A 184 6.00 14.73 12.44
C ARG A 184 4.92 13.69 12.72
N MET A 185 5.30 12.43 12.96
CA MET A 185 4.34 11.38 13.32
C MET A 185 3.63 11.66 14.65
N VAL A 186 4.36 12.15 15.66
CA VAL A 186 3.75 12.55 16.95
C VAL A 186 2.74 13.68 16.76
N THR A 187 3.04 14.65 15.91
CA THR A 187 2.10 15.74 15.58
C THR A 187 0.83 15.19 14.93
N ALA A 188 0.96 14.26 13.97
CA ALA A 188 -0.18 13.62 13.32
C ALA A 188 -1.05 12.83 14.33
N TRP A 189 -0.45 11.99 15.17
CA TRP A 189 -1.19 11.24 16.19
C TRP A 189 -1.93 12.14 17.19
N LYS A 190 -1.31 13.24 17.60
CA LYS A 190 -1.97 14.22 18.48
C LYS A 190 -3.15 14.91 17.79
N ALA A 191 -3.07 15.18 16.48
CA ALA A 191 -4.18 15.72 15.71
C ALA A 191 -5.35 14.72 15.59
N GLU A 192 -5.07 13.41 15.62
CA GLU A 192 -6.07 12.33 15.73
C GLU A 192 -6.63 12.16 17.16
N GLY A 193 -6.18 12.94 18.13
CA GLY A 193 -6.61 12.85 19.53
C GLY A 193 -5.96 11.69 20.31
N LEU A 194 -4.93 11.05 19.76
CA LEU A 194 -4.24 9.92 20.40
C LEU A 194 -3.23 10.39 21.45
N SER A 195 -3.19 9.68 22.57
CA SER A 195 -2.18 9.86 23.61
C SER A 195 -0.82 9.26 23.18
N VAL A 196 0.25 10.03 23.35
CA VAL A 196 1.60 9.62 22.96
C VAL A 196 2.51 9.55 24.17
N GLY A 197 2.99 8.35 24.49
CA GLY A 197 4.02 8.11 25.49
C GLY A 197 5.41 8.20 24.87
N PHE A 198 6.38 8.66 25.64
CA PHE A 198 7.80 8.64 25.26
C PHE A 198 8.60 7.94 26.35
N THR A 199 9.51 7.06 25.94
CA THR A 199 10.51 6.49 26.84
C THR A 199 11.83 6.33 26.09
N ASN A 200 12.95 6.31 26.80
CA ASN A 200 14.27 6.05 26.23
C ASN A 200 14.99 4.95 27.00
N GLY A 201 15.99 4.33 26.39
CA GLY A 201 16.75 3.29 27.09
C GLY A 201 17.97 2.75 26.35
N CYS A 202 18.82 2.08 27.13
CA CYS A 202 19.96 1.29 26.68
C CYS A 202 19.52 -0.18 26.57
N PHE A 203 19.27 -0.68 25.37
CA PHE A 203 18.70 -2.02 25.15
C PHE A 203 19.73 -3.05 24.64
N ASP A 204 20.99 -2.98 25.11
CA ASP A 204 22.08 -3.89 24.73
C ASP A 204 21.72 -5.37 24.96
N ILE A 205 21.05 -5.67 26.08
CA ILE A 205 20.48 -6.99 26.38
C ILE A 205 19.03 -6.79 26.82
N LEU A 206 18.10 -7.31 26.03
CA LEU A 206 16.67 -7.31 26.40
C LEU A 206 16.45 -8.31 27.54
N HIS A 207 16.00 -7.82 28.69
CA HIS A 207 15.60 -8.64 29.83
C HIS A 207 14.15 -8.32 30.23
N ALA A 208 13.56 -9.19 31.07
CA ALA A 208 12.15 -9.10 31.46
C ALA A 208 11.74 -7.71 31.99
N GLY A 209 12.65 -7.00 32.68
CA GLY A 209 12.42 -5.64 33.15
C GLY A 209 12.17 -4.62 32.04
N HIS A 210 12.92 -4.67 30.93
CA HIS A 210 12.68 -3.83 29.76
C HIS A 210 11.34 -4.14 29.10
N VAL A 211 10.99 -5.43 29.00
CA VAL A 211 9.72 -5.85 28.41
C VAL A 211 8.54 -5.36 29.26
N SER A 212 8.62 -5.52 30.58
CA SER A 212 7.60 -5.00 31.51
C SER A 212 7.47 -3.47 31.44
N LEU A 213 8.59 -2.76 31.36
CA LEU A 213 8.59 -1.30 31.21
C LEU A 213 7.92 -0.86 29.90
N LEU A 214 8.28 -1.50 28.79
CA LEU A 214 7.70 -1.18 27.48
C LEU A 214 6.20 -1.49 27.43
N HIS A 215 5.77 -2.62 28.03
CA HIS A 215 4.36 -2.94 28.17
C HIS A 215 3.61 -1.93 29.04
N ALA A 216 4.19 -1.50 30.16
CA ALA A 216 3.58 -0.51 31.05
C ALA A 216 3.53 0.89 30.42
N ALA A 217 4.55 1.28 29.64
CA ALA A 217 4.56 2.54 28.90
C ALA A 217 3.54 2.51 27.74
N ARG A 218 3.41 1.37 27.06
CA ARG A 218 2.42 1.16 26.01
C ARG A 218 1.00 1.08 26.55
N SER A 219 0.77 0.58 27.77
CA SER A 219 -0.58 0.53 28.34
C SER A 219 -1.11 1.90 28.76
N GLN A 220 -0.23 2.88 28.97
CA GLN A 220 -0.57 4.25 29.36
C GLN A 220 -0.67 5.22 28.17
N SER A 221 -0.51 4.73 26.95
CA SER A 221 -0.54 5.56 25.74
C SER A 221 -1.07 4.80 24.54
N ASP A 222 -1.76 5.48 23.63
CA ASP A 222 -2.20 4.89 22.36
C ASP A 222 -1.03 4.59 21.44
N ARG A 223 0.04 5.38 21.54
CA ARG A 223 1.29 5.27 20.79
C ARG A 223 2.49 5.48 21.70
N LEU A 224 3.51 4.64 21.56
CA LEU A 224 4.77 4.75 22.30
C LEU A 224 5.92 5.08 21.36
N VAL A 225 6.65 6.17 21.63
CA VAL A 225 7.92 6.49 20.97
C VAL A 225 9.06 6.00 21.86
N LEU A 226 9.93 5.15 21.30
CA LEU A 226 11.09 4.61 21.98
C LEU A 226 12.38 5.28 21.47
N GLY A 227 13.04 6.06 22.32
CA GLY A 227 14.38 6.58 22.06
C GLY A 227 15.44 5.52 22.31
N LEU A 228 16.15 5.10 21.26
CA LEU A 228 17.29 4.19 21.36
C LEU A 228 18.58 4.99 21.50
N ASN A 229 19.34 4.70 22.55
CA ASN A 229 20.65 5.32 22.75
C ASN A 229 21.65 4.75 21.74
N SER A 230 22.45 5.61 21.11
CA SER A 230 23.56 5.19 20.26
C SER A 230 24.75 4.69 21.09
N ASP A 231 25.61 3.84 20.51
CA ASP A 231 26.84 3.35 21.13
C ASP A 231 27.74 4.48 21.64
N ALA A 232 27.74 5.61 20.94
CA ALA A 232 28.49 6.81 21.35
C ALA A 232 27.90 7.44 22.62
N SER A 233 26.57 7.41 22.78
CA SER A 233 25.91 7.86 24.01
C SER A 233 26.17 6.89 25.17
N LEU A 234 26.13 5.58 24.89
CA LEU A 234 26.40 4.54 25.91
C LEU A 234 27.82 4.60 26.44
N ARG A 235 28.82 4.78 25.57
CA ARG A 235 30.23 4.97 25.96
C ARG A 235 30.45 6.21 26.82
N ARG A 236 29.72 7.29 26.58
CA ARG A 236 29.75 8.49 27.44
C ARG A 236 29.08 8.27 28.79
N LEU A 237 27.99 7.49 28.83
CA LEU A 237 27.21 7.23 30.04
C LEU A 237 27.84 6.18 30.96
N ARG A 238 28.52 5.17 30.40
CA ARG A 238 29.14 4.07 31.17
C ARG A 238 30.60 4.32 31.54
N GLY A 239 31.25 5.34 30.98
CA GLY A 239 32.69 5.52 31.08
C GLY A 239 33.46 4.54 30.18
N PRO A 240 34.78 4.72 30.00
CA PRO A 240 35.62 3.81 29.22
C PRO A 240 35.63 2.38 29.77
#